data_AF-A0A507BZA1-F1
#
_entry.id   AF-A0A507BZA1-F1
#
_cell.length_a   1.000
_cell.length_b   1.000
_cell.length_c   1.000
_cell.angle_alpha   90.00
_cell.angle_beta   90.00
_cell.angle_gamma   90.00
#
_symmetry.space_group_name_H-M   'P 1'
#
loop_
_entity.id
_entity.type
_entity.pdbx_description
1 polymer ?
#
loop_
_entity_poly.entity_id
_entity_poly.type
_entity_poly.pdbx_seq_one_letter_code
_entity_poly.pdbx_strand_id
1 'polypeptide(L)'
;MPSPLCAKAPGPTPHTPPSHHCRPITHSSVPALQSASEYIRLQTSPARRAHVPPPRGVYKDVGSILVAIGRNAQSVSGKFTGWNHFFTATSSSMKDELGITDAKLRKYILGWREWYKQGYDPVTIEIPKRRKKFLKVRAKVQQVRLKKQGLV
;
A
#
# COMPACT_ATOMS: atom_id res chain seq x y z
N MET A 1 -31.96 -59.20 -34.57
CA MET A 1 -30.63 -58.55 -34.57
C MET A 1 -30.85 -57.05 -34.38
N PRO A 2 -30.66 -56.50 -33.17
CA PRO A 2 -30.91 -55.08 -32.89
C PRO A 2 -29.72 -54.20 -33.27
N SER A 3 -30.03 -53.04 -33.87
CA SER A 3 -29.11 -51.98 -34.28
C SER A 3 -28.45 -51.27 -33.08
N PRO A 4 -27.23 -50.73 -33.23
CA PRO A 4 -26.53 -50.04 -32.14
C PRO A 4 -27.06 -48.61 -31.90
N LEU A 5 -27.14 -48.27 -30.62
CA LEU A 5 -27.56 -47.01 -30.02
C LEU A 5 -26.71 -45.82 -30.49
N CYS A 6 -27.40 -44.75 -30.90
CA CYS A 6 -26.83 -43.45 -31.22
C CYS A 6 -26.44 -42.71 -29.91
N ALA A 7 -25.15 -42.58 -29.64
CA ALA A 7 -24.64 -41.79 -28.52
C ALA A 7 -24.77 -40.29 -28.83
N LYS A 8 -25.53 -39.56 -28.01
CA LYS A 8 -25.76 -38.12 -28.13
C LYS A 8 -24.62 -37.37 -27.44
N ALA A 9 -23.89 -36.55 -28.19
CA ALA A 9 -22.81 -35.70 -27.67
C ALA A 9 -23.35 -34.66 -26.67
N PRO A 10 -22.63 -34.36 -25.57
CA PRO A 10 -22.98 -33.26 -24.67
C PRO A 10 -22.66 -31.91 -25.32
N GLY A 11 -23.63 -31.00 -25.30
CA GLY A 11 -23.51 -29.66 -25.87
C GLY A 11 -22.51 -28.75 -25.12
N PRO A 12 -22.08 -27.63 -25.75
CA PRO A 12 -21.09 -26.72 -25.20
C PRO A 12 -21.66 -25.95 -24.01
N THR A 13 -20.88 -25.90 -22.92
CA THR A 13 -21.21 -25.14 -21.71
C THR A 13 -21.18 -23.63 -21.96
N PRO A 14 -22.03 -22.85 -21.25
CA PRO A 14 -22.03 -21.41 -21.35
C PRO A 14 -20.76 -20.85 -20.70
N HIS A 15 -20.01 -20.07 -21.48
CA HIS A 15 -18.86 -19.31 -21.00
C HIS A 15 -19.37 -18.16 -20.13
N THR A 16 -19.11 -18.23 -18.82
CA THR A 16 -19.31 -17.09 -17.92
C THR A 16 -18.30 -16.00 -18.29
N PRO A 17 -18.72 -14.78 -18.64
CA PRO A 17 -17.79 -13.69 -18.90
C PRO A 17 -17.03 -13.34 -17.60
N PRO A 18 -15.73 -13.00 -17.69
CA PRO A 18 -14.98 -12.59 -16.52
C PRO A 18 -15.58 -11.30 -15.99
N SER A 19 -16.27 -11.41 -14.85
CA SER A 19 -16.64 -10.26 -14.05
C SER A 19 -15.35 -9.50 -13.71
N HIS A 20 -15.19 -8.34 -14.34
CA HIS A 20 -14.24 -7.34 -13.91
C HIS A 20 -14.82 -6.69 -12.66
N HIS A 21 -14.77 -7.43 -11.55
CA HIS A 21 -14.97 -6.87 -10.23
C HIS A 21 -13.92 -5.76 -10.10
N CYS A 22 -14.36 -4.51 -10.22
CA CYS A 22 -13.61 -3.37 -9.72
C CYS A 22 -13.35 -3.66 -8.25
N ARG A 23 -12.19 -4.22 -7.94
CA ARG A 23 -11.77 -4.40 -6.55
C ARG A 23 -11.69 -3.00 -5.96
N PRO A 24 -12.48 -2.66 -4.92
CA PRO A 24 -12.29 -1.39 -4.25
C PRO A 24 -10.82 -1.35 -3.79
N ILE A 25 -10.12 -0.29 -4.16
CA ILE A 25 -8.67 -0.13 -3.95
C ILE A 25 -8.33 -0.18 -2.45
N THR A 26 -9.33 -0.03 -1.58
CA THR A 26 -9.22 -0.11 -0.13
C THR A 26 -10.51 -0.71 0.44
N HIS A 27 -10.42 -1.88 1.07
CA HIS A 27 -11.46 -2.30 2.00
C HIS A 27 -11.31 -1.40 3.23
N SER A 28 -12.28 -0.54 3.52
CA SER A 28 -12.36 0.14 4.81
C SER A 28 -13.55 -0.43 5.57
N SER A 29 -13.32 -0.91 6.78
CA SER A 29 -14.41 -1.42 7.63
C SER A 29 -15.20 -0.27 8.27
N VAL A 30 -16.42 -0.53 8.74
CA VAL A 30 -17.23 0.49 9.45
C VAL A 30 -16.47 1.20 10.59
N PRO A 31 -15.70 0.52 11.48
CA PRO A 31 -14.91 1.21 12.51
C PRO A 31 -13.76 2.05 11.92
N ALA A 32 -13.26 1.72 10.74
CA ALA A 32 -12.29 2.54 10.03
C ALA A 32 -12.85 3.92 9.67
N LEU A 33 -14.08 3.95 9.14
CA LEU A 33 -14.74 5.17 8.71
C LEU A 33 -15.10 6.08 9.88
N GLN A 34 -15.52 5.50 11.01
CA GLN A 34 -15.81 6.24 12.24
C GLN A 34 -14.56 6.94 12.77
N SER A 35 -13.46 6.20 12.97
CA SER A 35 -12.19 6.76 13.43
C SER A 35 -11.63 7.80 12.46
N ALA A 36 -11.76 7.57 11.14
CA ALA A 36 -11.36 8.55 10.13
C ALA A 36 -12.13 9.86 10.23
N SER A 37 -13.46 9.79 10.45
CA SER A 37 -14.29 10.98 10.56
C SER A 37 -13.90 11.85 11.76
N GLU A 38 -13.60 11.21 12.90
CA GLU A 38 -13.12 11.88 14.11
C GLU A 38 -11.76 12.55 13.83
N TYR A 39 -10.86 11.82 13.18
CA TYR A 39 -9.54 12.32 12.84
C TYR A 39 -9.58 13.53 11.89
N ILE A 40 -10.42 13.48 10.85
CA ILE A 40 -10.56 14.56 9.85
C ILE A 40 -11.09 15.84 10.49
N ARG A 41 -11.99 15.74 11.48
CA ARG A 41 -12.54 16.88 12.22
C ARG A 41 -11.48 17.67 12.99
N LEU A 42 -10.36 17.05 13.34
CA LEU A 42 -9.25 17.70 14.05
C LEU A 42 -8.42 18.55 13.07
N GLN A 43 -8.98 19.56 12.41
CA GLN A 43 -8.44 20.29 11.23
C GLN A 43 -6.95 20.70 11.33
N THR A 44 -6.47 21.17 12.50
CA THR A 44 -5.05 21.56 12.69
C THR A 44 -4.62 21.65 14.16
N SER A 45 -5.33 20.98 15.07
CA SER A 45 -5.06 21.10 16.50
C SER A 45 -3.88 20.22 16.94
N PRO A 46 -3.19 20.56 18.06
CA PRO A 46 -2.26 19.64 18.73
C PRO A 46 -2.88 18.26 18.99
N ALA A 47 -4.21 18.21 19.19
CA ALA A 47 -4.95 16.96 19.32
C ALA A 47 -4.85 16.06 18.09
N ARG A 48 -4.70 16.59 16.86
CA ARG A 48 -4.43 15.78 15.67
C ARG A 48 -3.14 14.98 15.80
N ARG A 49 -2.08 15.59 16.36
CA ARG A 49 -0.76 14.96 16.54
C ARG A 49 -0.78 13.91 17.64
N ALA A 50 -1.54 14.17 18.72
CA ALA A 50 -1.72 13.26 19.82
C ALA A 50 -2.81 12.19 19.57
N HIS A 51 -3.57 12.30 18.49
CA HIS A 51 -4.64 11.35 18.18
C HIS A 51 -4.06 9.97 17.87
N VAL A 52 -4.40 9.00 18.71
CA VAL A 52 -4.06 7.60 18.53
C VAL A 52 -5.34 6.85 18.14
N PRO A 53 -5.41 6.30 16.92
CA PRO A 53 -6.57 5.52 16.50
C PRO A 53 -6.57 4.16 17.22
N PRO A 54 -7.76 3.58 17.49
CA PRO A 54 -7.84 2.25 18.08
C PRO A 54 -7.32 1.16 17.11
N PRO A 55 -6.89 0.01 17.63
CA PRO A 55 -6.58 -1.16 16.81
C PRO A 55 -7.81 -1.65 16.03
N ARG A 56 -7.65 -2.00 14.75
CA ARG A 56 -8.76 -2.36 13.85
C ARG A 56 -8.54 -3.74 13.24
N GLY A 57 -9.54 -4.62 13.34
CA GLY A 57 -9.55 -5.93 12.68
C GLY A 57 -8.34 -6.80 13.04
N VAL A 58 -7.55 -7.15 12.02
CA VAL A 58 -6.31 -7.94 12.17
C VAL A 58 -5.12 -7.14 12.71
N TYR A 59 -5.20 -5.80 12.70
CA TYR A 59 -4.12 -4.92 13.10
C TYR A 59 -4.16 -4.61 14.60
N LYS A 60 -3.87 -5.61 15.43
CA LYS A 60 -3.86 -5.48 16.90
C LYS A 60 -2.54 -4.96 17.45
N ASP A 61 -1.45 -5.18 16.72
CA ASP A 61 -0.09 -4.84 17.15
C ASP A 61 0.66 -4.04 16.09
N VAL A 62 1.69 -3.29 16.51
CA VAL A 62 2.55 -2.52 15.61
C VAL A 62 3.25 -3.43 14.59
N GLY A 63 3.69 -4.62 15.02
CA GLY A 63 4.30 -5.61 14.13
C GLY A 63 3.38 -6.01 12.99
N SER A 64 2.07 -6.18 13.26
CA SER A 64 1.09 -6.57 12.23
C SER A 64 0.92 -5.50 11.13
N ILE A 65 0.95 -4.21 11.50
CA ILE A 65 0.93 -3.10 10.53
C ILE A 65 2.21 -3.10 9.70
N LEU A 66 3.36 -3.19 10.37
CA LEU A 66 4.68 -3.11 9.71
C LEU A 66 4.92 -4.28 8.74
N VAL A 67 4.40 -5.46 9.06
CA VAL A 67 4.39 -6.61 8.15
C VAL A 67 3.47 -6.34 6.96
N ALA A 68 2.26 -5.83 7.20
CA ALA A 68 1.27 -5.58 6.14
C ALA A 68 1.70 -4.52 5.11
N ILE A 69 2.41 -3.46 5.53
CA ILE A 69 2.91 -2.40 4.62
C ILE A 69 4.14 -2.83 3.80
N GLY A 70 4.86 -3.87 4.24
CA GLY A 70 6.05 -4.40 3.59
C GLY A 70 7.26 -3.46 3.57
N ARG A 71 8.03 -3.49 2.47
CA ARG A 71 9.24 -2.66 2.24
C ARG A 71 10.29 -2.70 3.37
N ASN A 72 10.52 -3.89 3.94
CA ASN A 72 11.42 -4.13 5.07
C ASN A 72 11.04 -3.39 6.38
N ALA A 73 9.81 -2.90 6.50
CA ALA A 73 9.35 -2.26 7.72
C ALA A 73 9.22 -3.25 8.91
N GLN A 74 9.10 -4.55 8.63
CA GLN A 74 9.13 -5.59 9.66
C GLN A 74 10.42 -5.57 10.49
N SER A 75 11.56 -5.16 9.93
CA SER A 75 12.85 -5.16 10.64
C SER A 75 12.90 -4.16 11.80
N VAL A 76 12.00 -3.17 11.83
CA VAL A 76 11.96 -2.14 12.89
C VAL A 76 10.86 -2.40 13.93
N SER A 77 10.11 -3.50 13.82
CA SER A 77 9.00 -3.80 14.75
C SER A 77 9.45 -3.88 16.20
N GLY A 78 10.57 -4.56 16.48
CA GLY A 78 11.12 -4.73 17.83
C GLY A 78 11.69 -3.45 18.47
N LYS A 79 11.66 -2.31 17.77
CA LYS A 79 12.12 -1.03 18.32
C LYS A 79 10.99 -0.27 19.01
N PHE A 80 9.74 -0.49 18.61
CA PHE A 80 8.61 0.23 19.20
C PHE A 80 8.14 -0.43 20.49
N THR A 81 7.94 0.37 21.54
CA THR A 81 7.48 -0.11 22.86
C THR A 81 5.99 -0.46 22.88
N GLY A 82 5.20 0.02 21.92
CA GLY A 82 3.78 -0.31 21.80
C GLY A 82 3.00 0.58 20.83
N TRP A 83 1.68 0.40 20.80
CA TRP A 83 0.76 1.07 19.88
C TRP A 83 0.78 2.60 20.02
N ASN A 84 0.63 3.11 21.26
CA ASN A 84 0.64 4.54 21.54
C ASN A 84 1.97 5.19 21.14
N HIS A 85 3.09 4.51 21.41
CA HIS A 85 4.41 4.99 21.06
C HIS A 85 4.57 5.10 19.53
N PHE A 86 4.10 4.11 18.78
CA PHE A 86 4.14 4.11 17.33
C PHE A 86 3.35 5.28 16.72
N PHE A 87 2.16 5.61 17.24
CA PHE A 87 1.32 6.71 16.73
C PHE A 87 1.80 8.12 17.11
N THR A 88 2.51 8.24 18.24
CA THR A 88 3.01 9.53 18.74
C THR A 88 4.43 9.86 18.28
N ALA A 89 5.25 8.85 17.94
CA ALA A 89 6.65 9.05 17.56
C ALA A 89 6.83 10.07 16.41
N THR A 90 7.88 10.88 16.48
CA THR A 90 8.22 11.84 15.41
C THR A 90 9.34 11.31 14.54
N SER A 91 9.55 11.90 13.36
CA SER A 91 10.67 11.51 12.49
C SER A 91 12.04 11.64 13.16
N SER A 92 12.17 12.59 14.09
CA SER A 92 13.39 12.81 14.88
C SER A 92 13.55 11.74 15.94
N SER A 93 12.53 11.48 16.76
CA SER A 93 12.54 10.36 17.73
C SER A 93 12.82 9.01 17.05
N MET A 94 12.24 8.76 15.88
CA MET A 94 12.56 7.55 15.10
C MET A 94 14.03 7.44 14.67
N LYS A 95 14.71 8.57 14.45
CA LYS A 95 16.12 8.60 14.07
C LYS A 95 17.01 8.47 15.31
N ASP A 96 16.75 9.29 16.32
CA ASP A 96 17.63 9.50 17.46
C ASP A 96 17.42 8.43 18.56
N GLU A 97 16.17 8.04 18.84
CA GLU A 97 15.86 7.07 19.91
C GLU A 97 15.81 5.63 19.39
N LEU A 98 15.20 5.41 18.22
CA LEU A 98 15.00 4.06 17.67
C LEU A 98 16.15 3.60 16.76
N GLY A 99 17.03 4.53 16.36
CA GLY A 99 18.16 4.24 15.49
C GLY A 99 17.78 3.88 14.05
N ILE A 100 16.59 4.26 13.58
CA ILE A 100 16.16 3.99 12.20
C ILE A 100 16.87 5.00 11.30
N THR A 101 18.00 4.61 10.68
CA THR A 101 18.83 5.50 9.85
C THR A 101 18.23 5.78 8.47
N ASP A 102 17.45 4.84 7.93
CA ASP A 102 16.84 4.96 6.61
C ASP A 102 15.71 6.00 6.55
N ALA A 103 16.02 7.18 5.99
CA ALA A 103 15.05 8.27 5.87
C ALA A 103 13.82 7.91 5.01
N LYS A 104 14.00 7.06 4.00
CA LYS A 104 12.90 6.57 3.15
C LYS A 104 11.92 5.71 3.93
N LEU A 105 12.45 4.82 4.78
CA LEU A 105 11.64 3.95 5.62
C LEU A 105 10.87 4.75 6.66
N ARG A 106 11.52 5.71 7.34
CA ARG A 106 10.85 6.61 8.28
C ARG A 106 9.68 7.36 7.63
N LYS A 107 9.91 8.00 6.47
CA LYS A 107 8.85 8.71 5.73
C LYS A 107 7.72 7.77 5.30
N TYR A 108 8.05 6.56 4.88
CA TYR A 108 7.07 5.56 4.46
C TYR A 108 6.16 5.12 5.62
N ILE A 109 6.75 4.82 6.78
CA ILE A 109 6.00 4.46 7.99
C ILE A 109 5.09 5.61 8.43
N LEU A 110 5.61 6.84 8.46
CA LEU A 110 4.81 8.02 8.83
C LEU A 110 3.65 8.26 7.86
N GLY A 111 3.86 8.06 6.56
CA GLY A 111 2.79 8.15 5.56
C GLY A 111 1.71 7.11 5.78
N TRP A 112 2.08 5.85 6.03
CA TRP A 112 1.14 4.79 6.34
C TRP A 112 0.36 5.02 7.63
N ARG A 113 1.02 5.60 8.64
CA ARG A 113 0.39 5.97 9.89
C ARG A 113 -0.70 7.02 9.68
N GLU A 114 -0.42 8.00 8.83
CA GLU A 114 -1.40 9.02 8.45
C GLU A 114 -2.59 8.43 7.69
N TRP A 115 -2.32 7.53 6.74
CA TRP A 115 -3.38 6.80 6.04
C TRP A 115 -4.20 5.92 6.96
N TYR A 116 -3.58 5.27 7.94
CA TYR A 116 -4.29 4.48 8.95
C TYR A 116 -5.24 5.35 9.78
N LYS A 117 -4.82 6.55 10.18
CA LYS A 117 -5.68 7.52 10.88
C LYS A 117 -6.83 8.02 10.00
N GLN A 118 -6.64 8.07 8.69
CA GLN A 118 -7.67 8.40 7.70
C GLN A 118 -8.58 7.20 7.36
N GLY A 119 -8.43 6.06 8.03
CA GLY A 119 -9.29 4.89 7.85
C GLY A 119 -8.85 3.94 6.74
N TYR A 120 -7.69 4.17 6.11
CA TYR A 120 -7.17 3.22 5.14
C TYR A 120 -6.53 2.02 5.84
N ASP A 121 -6.70 0.85 5.25
CA ASP A 121 -6.12 -0.38 5.76
C ASP A 121 -4.71 -0.60 5.16
N PRO A 122 -3.70 -0.97 5.99
CA PRO A 122 -2.35 -1.24 5.54
C PRO A 122 -2.27 -2.29 4.43
N VAL A 123 -1.71 -1.90 3.28
CA VAL A 123 -1.44 -2.80 2.15
C VAL A 123 -0.01 -2.68 1.66
N THR A 124 0.53 -3.77 1.14
CA THR A 124 1.87 -3.75 0.54
C THR A 124 1.83 -3.06 -0.81
N ILE A 125 2.42 -1.86 -0.90
CA ILE A 125 2.61 -1.18 -2.18
C ILE A 125 3.98 -1.56 -2.72
N GLU A 126 4.00 -2.45 -3.70
CA GLU A 126 5.24 -2.83 -4.40
C GLU A 126 5.89 -1.60 -5.05
N ILE A 127 7.22 -1.51 -4.98
CA ILE A 127 7.95 -0.46 -5.68
C ILE A 127 7.98 -0.85 -7.16
N PRO A 128 7.37 -0.06 -8.07
CA PRO A 128 7.36 -0.41 -9.47
C PRO A 128 8.79 -0.52 -9.98
N LYS A 129 9.14 -1.66 -10.59
CA LYS A 129 10.45 -1.85 -11.20
C LYS A 129 10.60 -0.87 -12.37
N ARG A 130 11.40 0.18 -12.17
CA ARG A 130 11.71 1.16 -13.22
C ARG A 130 12.32 0.43 -14.42
N ARG A 131 11.65 0.48 -15.58
CA ARG A 131 12.12 -0.15 -16.83
C ARG A 131 13.36 0.58 -17.35
N LYS A 132 14.55 0.26 -16.84
CA LYS A 132 15.84 0.89 -17.20
C LYS A 132 16.07 0.90 -18.73
N LYS A 133 15.67 -0.17 -19.42
CA LYS A 133 15.74 -0.29 -20.88
C LYS A 133 14.96 0.83 -21.59
N PHE A 134 13.72 1.11 -21.15
CA PHE A 134 12.88 2.14 -21.74
C PHE A 134 13.51 3.54 -21.59
N LEU A 135 14.08 3.84 -20.43
CA LEU A 135 14.73 5.12 -20.20
C LEU A 135 16.00 5.31 -21.04
N LYS A 136 16.82 4.26 -21.16
CA LYS A 136 18.00 4.29 -22.03
C LYS A 136 17.61 4.57 -23.48
N VAL A 137 16.56 3.90 -23.97
CA VAL A 137 16.03 4.13 -25.33
C VAL A 137 15.53 5.57 -25.49
N ARG A 138 14.73 6.07 -24.53
CA ARG A 138 14.21 7.44 -24.55
C ARG A 138 15.34 8.48 -24.59
N ALA A 139 16.37 8.32 -23.75
CA ALA A 139 17.53 9.21 -23.73
C ALA A 139 18.30 9.17 -25.05
N LYS A 140 18.51 7.98 -25.63
CA LYS A 140 19.17 7.82 -26.93
C LYS A 140 18.38 8.52 -28.05
N VAL A 141 17.06 8.34 -28.10
CA VAL A 141 16.19 9.03 -29.08
C VAL A 141 16.25 10.55 -28.92
N GLN A 142 16.29 11.05 -27.68
CA GLN A 142 16.42 12.49 -27.43
C GLN A 142 17.75 13.05 -27.93
N GLN A 143 18.86 12.34 -27.70
CA GLN A 143 20.18 12.72 -28.23
C GLN A 143 20.19 12.77 -29.77
N VAL A 144 19.59 11.78 -30.42
CA VAL A 144 19.44 11.77 -31.89
C VAL A 144 18.62 12.96 -32.38
N ARG A 145 17.55 13.34 -31.67
CA ARG A 145 16.72 14.50 -32.03
C ARG A 145 17.49 15.82 -31.87
N LEU A 146 18.21 16.00 -30.77
CA LEU A 146 19.04 17.19 -30.52
C LEU A 146 20.13 17.34 -31.58
N LYS A 147 20.83 16.25 -31.91
CA LYS A 147 21.82 16.20 -32.99
C LYS A 147 21.21 16.55 -34.35
N LYS A 148 20.00 16.06 -34.66
CA LYS A 148 19.28 16.40 -35.89
C LYS A 148 18.88 17.87 -35.98
N GLN A 149 18.62 18.52 -34.85
CA GLN A 149 18.29 19.95 -34.76
C GLN A 149 19.54 20.84 -34.69
N GLY A 150 20.75 20.27 -34.64
CA GLY A 150 22.01 21.02 -34.57
C GLY A 150 22.28 21.69 -33.22
N LEU A 151 21.57 21.29 -32.16
CA LEU A 151 21.75 21.86 -30.81
C LEU A 151 22.88 21.19 -30.00
N VAL A 152 23.54 20.17 -30.57
CA VAL A 152 24.65 19.39 -29.97
C VAL A 152 25.58 18.90 -31.07
#